data_AF-A0A924JSG2-F1
#
_entry.id   AF-A0A924JSG2-F1
#
_cell.length_a   1.000
_cell.length_b   1.000
_cell.length_c   1.000
_cell.angle_alpha   90.00
_cell.angle_beta   90.00
_cell.angle_gamma   90.00
#
_symmetry.space_group_name_H-M   'P 1'
#
loop_
_entity.id
_entity.type
_entity.pdbx_description
1 polymer ?
#
loop_
_entity_poly.entity_id
_entity_poly.type
_entity_poly.pdbx_seq_one_letter_code
_entity_poly.pdbx_strand_id
1 'polypeptide(L)' 'MKAEIIHNKIYEVRDEKIMLDFDLAKLYEVETRIFNQA' A
#
# COMPACT_ATOMS: atom_id res chain seq x y z
N MET A 1 10.41 -3.43 13.05
CA MET A 1 9.44 -4.55 13.06
C MET A 1 8.62 -4.47 11.77
N LYS A 2 8.57 -5.51 10.91
CA LYS A 2 7.92 -5.41 9.57
C LYS A 2 6.41 -5.08 9.61
N ALA A 3 5.72 -5.43 10.69
CA ALA A 3 4.27 -5.26 10.84
C ALA A 3 3.82 -3.80 11.09
N GLU A 4 4.66 -2.94 11.65
CA GLU A 4 4.33 -1.51 11.88
C GLU A 4 4.21 -0.72 10.58
N ILE A 5 4.96 -1.13 9.56
CA ILE A 5 5.00 -0.44 8.26
C ILE A 5 3.64 -0.53 7.55
N ILE A 6 2.93 -1.66 7.71
CA ILE A 6 1.61 -1.89 7.10
C ILE A 6 0.57 -0.97 7.73
N HIS A 7 0.58 -0.83 9.05
CA HIS A 7 -0.40 0.00 9.78
C HIS A 7 -0.28 1.48 9.43
N ASN A 8 0.94 1.97 9.18
CA ASN A 8 1.20 3.37 8.81
C ASN A 8 0.79 3.72 7.36
N LYS A 9 0.39 2.73 6.55
CA LYS A 9 0.05 2.87 5.12
C LYS A 9 -1.44 2.68 4.83
N ILE A 10 -2.25 2.48 5.87
CA ILE A 10 -3.70 2.38 5.78
C ILE A 10 -4.27 3.77 6.08
N TYR A 11 -4.99 4.32 5.10
CA TYR A 11 -5.69 5.60 5.21
C TYR A 11 -7.17 5.34 5.45
N GLU A 12 -7.84 6.25 6.15
CA GLU A 12 -9.28 6.19 6.39
C GLU A 12 -9.97 7.30 5.59
N VAL A 13 -10.87 6.94 4.69
CA VAL A 13 -11.61 7.87 3.84
C VAL A 13 -13.08 7.45 3.83
N ARG A 14 -13.97 8.33 4.31
CA ARG A 14 -15.42 8.08 4.38
C ARG A 14 -15.75 6.77 5.13
N ASP A 15 -15.09 6.58 6.27
CA ASP A 15 -15.23 5.38 7.13
C ASP A 15 -14.70 4.07 6.51
N GLU A 16 -14.03 4.15 5.34
CA GLU A 16 -13.41 3.01 4.68
C GLU A 16 -11.89 3.05 4.80
N LYS A 17 -11.29 1.87 5.06
CA LYS A 17 -9.84 1.70 5.10
C LYS A 17 -9.31 1.42 3.70
N ILE A 18 -8.49 2.33 3.19
CA ILE A 18 -7.87 2.24 1.87
C ILE A 18 -6.35 2.14 2.00
N MET A 19 -5.70 1.44 1.07
CA MET A 19 -4.25 1.48 0.87
C MET A 19 -3.99 1.95 -0.54
N LEU A 20 -3.07 2.90 -0.69
CA LEU A 20 -2.69 3.41 -2.00
C LEU A 20 -1.80 2.39 -2.71
N ASP A 21 -1.94 2.30 -4.02
CA ASP A 21 -1.22 1.35 -4.89
C ASP A 21 0.31 1.46 -4.77
N PHE A 22 0.86 2.68 -4.64
CA PHE A 22 2.28 2.89 -4.40
C PHE A 22 2.75 2.36 -3.04
N ASP A 23 1.89 2.45 -2.03
CA ASP A 23 2.20 1.96 -0.69
C ASP A 23 2.19 0.44 -0.65
N LEU A 24 1.27 -0.17 -1.39
CA LEU A 24 1.15 -1.61 -1.61
C LEU A 24 2.35 -2.16 -2.41
N ALA A 25 2.74 -1.49 -3.50
CA ALA A 25 3.92 -1.86 -4.27
C ALA A 25 5.20 -1.84 -3.42
N LYS A 26 5.37 -0.80 -2.59
CA LYS A 26 6.50 -0.70 -1.64
C LYS A 26 6.44 -1.77 -0.54
N LEU A 27 5.26 -2.23 -0.14
CA LEU A 27 5.10 -3.31 0.83
C LEU A 27 5.54 -4.66 0.27
N TYR A 28 5.21 -4.93 -0.99
CA TYR A 28 5.59 -6.15 -1.70
C TYR A 28 6.97 -6.07 -2.35
N GLU A 29 7.73 -4.99 -2.13
CA GLU A 29 9.04 -4.73 -2.74
C GLU A 29 9.01 -4.81 -4.28
N VAL A 30 7.85 -4.52 -4.88
CA VAL A 30 7.66 -4.48 -6.34
C VAL A 30 7.74 -3.05 -6.82
N GLU A 31 8.40 -2.83 -7.96
CA GLU A 31 8.36 -1.53 -8.63
C GLU A 31 6.91 -1.24 -9.06
N THR A 32 6.41 -0.05 -8.71
CA THR A 32 5.06 0.45 -9.09
C THR A 32 4.79 0.35 -10.60
N ARG A 33 5.86 0.35 -11.41
CA ARG A 33 5.81 0.20 -12.87
C ARG A 33 5.28 -1.17 -13.34
N ILE A 34 5.40 -2.21 -12.52
CA ILE A 34 4.89 -3.57 -12.81
C ILE A 34 3.46 -3.72 -12.24
N PHE A 35 3.17 -3.07 -11.12
CA PHE A 35 1.92 -3.25 -10.36
C PHE A 35 0.65 -2.82 -11.11
N ASN A 36 0.78 -2.03 -12.18
CA ASN A 36 -0.34 -1.57 -13.02
C ASN A 36 -0.18 -1.97 -14.51
N GLN A 37 0.52 -3.08 -14.77
CA GLN A 37 0.52 -3.69 -16.11
C GLN A 37 -0.70 -4.62 -16.22
N ALA A 38 -1.77 -4.09 -16.81
CA ALA A 38 -2.88 -4.87 -17.34
C ALA A 38 -2.54 -5.40 -18.74
#